data_AF-A0A9D6S588-F1
#
_entry.id   AF-A0A9D6S588-F1
#
_cell.length_a   1.000
_cell.length_b   1.000
_cell.length_c   1.000
_cell.angle_alpha   90.00
_cell.angle_beta   90.00
_cell.angle_gamma   90.00
#
_symmetry.space_group_name_H-M   'P 1'
#
loop_
_entity.id
_entity.type
_entity.pdbx_description
1 polymer ?
#
loop_
_entity_poly.entity_id
_entity_poly.type
_entity_poly.pdbx_seq_one_letter_code
_entity_poly.pdbx_strand_id
1 'polypeptide(L)'
;MTNFKQHLIDETANEIVAKESEVQESDKELEVLNAKLKVENKAFYMKDISENLKEDFKYSVQALENMIAMEQNRNSELKKEMEMLKYRKAVIESQFPDNEL
;
A
#
# COMPACT_ATOMS: atom_id res chain seq x y z
N MET A 1 -9.75 -29.28 23.94
CA MET A 1 -9.60 -29.31 22.48
C MET A 1 -9.66 -27.87 22.03
N THR A 2 -8.54 -27.33 21.54
CA THR A 2 -8.53 -26.00 20.92
C THR A 2 -9.36 -26.11 19.65
N ASN A 3 -10.37 -25.26 19.49
CA ASN A 3 -11.17 -25.22 18.27
C ASN A 3 -10.24 -24.76 17.14
N PHE A 4 -9.77 -25.70 16.31
CA PHE A 4 -8.78 -25.44 15.27
C PHE A 4 -9.30 -24.44 14.24
N LYS A 5 -10.60 -24.48 13.93
CA LYS A 5 -11.28 -23.47 13.11
C LYS A 5 -11.17 -22.08 13.74
N GLN A 6 -11.41 -21.94 15.05
CA GLN A 6 -11.25 -20.65 15.74
C GLN A 6 -9.81 -20.14 15.67
N HIS A 7 -8.82 -21.02 15.83
CA HIS A 7 -7.41 -20.65 15.70
C HIS A 7 -7.09 -20.08 14.30
N LEU A 8 -7.57 -20.73 13.24
CA LEU A 8 -7.37 -20.24 11.87
C LEU A 8 -8.07 -18.90 11.61
N ILE A 9 -9.25 -18.69 12.20
CA ILE A 9 -9.98 -17.40 12.12
C ILE A 9 -9.16 -16.30 12.80
N ASP A 10 -8.62 -16.57 13.99
CA ASP A 10 -7.83 -15.61 14.75
C ASP A 10 -6.51 -15.28 14.05
N GLU A 11 -5.81 -16.29 13.51
CA GLU A 11 -4.60 -16.08 12.69
C GLU A 11 -4.91 -15.23 11.46
N THR A 12 -5.96 -15.57 10.70
CA THR A 12 -6.34 -14.81 9.51
C THR A 12 -6.77 -13.38 9.87
N ALA A 13 -7.44 -13.18 11.02
CA ALA A 13 -7.81 -11.85 11.49
C ALA A 13 -6.58 -11.00 11.84
N ASN A 14 -5.56 -11.59 12.48
CA ASN A 14 -4.30 -10.91 12.76
C ASN A 14 -3.56 -10.53 11.47
N GLU A 15 -3.53 -11.42 10.47
CA GLU A 15 -2.96 -11.13 9.15
C GLU A 15 -3.70 -9.98 8.45
N ILE A 16 -5.04 -9.94 8.52
CA ILE A 16 -5.84 -8.83 7.96
C ILE A 16 -5.47 -7.50 8.63
N VAL A 17 -5.39 -7.46 9.97
CA VAL A 17 -5.05 -6.24 10.70
C VAL A 17 -3.64 -5.76 10.34
N ALA A 18 -2.67 -6.66 10.24
CA ALA A 18 -1.32 -6.33 9.80
C ALA A 18 -1.34 -5.74 8.38
N LYS A 19 -2.08 -6.35 7.45
CA LYS A 19 -2.21 -5.88 6.07
C LYS A 19 -2.95 -4.55 5.96
N GLU A 20 -3.97 -4.31 6.78
CA GLU A 20 -4.63 -3.00 6.87
C GLU A 20 -3.65 -1.90 7.29
N SER A 21 -2.76 -2.19 8.24
CA SER A 21 -1.70 -1.25 8.63
C SER A 21 -0.71 -0.99 7.49
N GLU A 22 -0.27 -2.02 6.76
CA GLU A 22 0.62 -1.87 5.60
C GLU A 22 -0.04 -1.02 4.49
N VAL A 23 -1.33 -1.23 4.22
CA VAL A 23 -2.10 -0.42 3.25
C VAL A 23 -2.16 1.04 3.68
N GLN A 24 -2.43 1.32 4.97
CA GLN A 24 -2.48 2.69 5.48
C GLN A 24 -1.12 3.40 5.43
N GLU A 25 -0.03 2.68 5.70
CA GLU A 25 1.31 3.21 5.56
C GLU A 25 1.63 3.55 4.10
N SER A 26 1.31 2.64 3.18
CA SER A 26 1.47 2.84 1.75
C SER A 26 0.63 4.02 1.22
N ASP A 27 -0.63 4.16 1.65
CA ASP A 27 -1.49 5.30 1.30
C ASP A 27 -0.87 6.64 1.78
N LYS A 28 -0.27 6.67 2.99
CA LYS A 28 0.44 7.86 3.50
C LYS A 28 1.72 8.15 2.73
N GLU A 29 2.46 7.12 2.34
CA GLU A 29 3.67 7.29 1.52
C GLU A 29 3.32 7.91 0.17
N LEU A 30 2.26 7.43 -0.48
CA LEU A 30 1.73 8.04 -1.70
C LEU A 30 1.34 9.51 -1.52
N GLU A 31 0.71 9.88 -0.40
CA GLU A 31 0.39 11.27 -0.10
C GLU A 31 1.66 12.14 -0.05
N VAL A 32 2.68 11.68 0.68
CA VAL A 32 3.96 12.38 0.83
C VAL A 32 4.69 12.50 -0.51
N LEU A 33 4.76 11.42 -1.30
CA LEU A 33 5.40 11.42 -2.61
C LEU A 33 4.69 12.39 -3.58
N ASN A 34 3.35 12.39 -3.59
CA ASN A 34 2.58 13.33 -4.40
C ASN A 34 2.79 14.79 -3.96
N ALA A 35 2.90 15.05 -2.65
CA ALA A 35 3.22 16.38 -2.15
C ALA A 35 4.62 16.83 -2.59
N LYS A 36 5.63 15.95 -2.50
CA LYS A 36 6.98 16.21 -3.01
C LYS A 36 6.98 16.51 -4.51
N LEU A 37 6.28 15.70 -5.30
CA LEU A 37 6.16 15.89 -6.75
C LEU A 37 5.56 17.27 -7.10
N LYS A 38 4.56 17.74 -6.35
CA LYS A 38 3.99 19.08 -6.54
C LYS A 38 5.00 20.19 -6.24
N VAL A 39 5.83 20.02 -5.20
CA VAL A 39 6.88 20.99 -4.85
C VAL A 39 7.95 21.02 -5.94
N GLU A 40 8.42 19.86 -6.40
CA GLU A 40 9.46 19.78 -7.44
C GLU A 40 8.98 20.34 -8.78
N ASN A 41 7.74 20.02 -9.18
CA ASN A 41 7.14 20.63 -10.37
C ASN A 41 7.03 22.15 -10.23
N LYS A 42 6.62 22.66 -9.06
CA LYS A 42 6.55 24.10 -8.84
C LYS A 42 7.92 24.75 -8.96
N ALA A 43 8.96 24.13 -8.39
CA ALA A 43 10.33 24.60 -8.49
C ALA A 43 10.80 24.62 -9.95
N PHE A 44 10.57 23.54 -10.70
CA PHE A 44 10.92 23.44 -12.12
C PHE A 44 10.38 24.60 -12.98
N TYR A 45 9.16 25.08 -12.70
CA TYR A 45 8.53 26.19 -13.42
C TYR A 45 8.88 27.60 -12.91
N MET A 46 9.74 27.74 -11.90
CA MET A 46 10.18 29.05 -11.43
C MET A 46 11.06 29.74 -12.46
N LYS A 47 10.79 31.03 -12.72
CA LYS A 47 11.44 31.80 -13.79
C LYS A 47 12.92 32.10 -13.53
N ASP A 48 13.33 32.14 -12.25
CA ASP A 48 14.66 32.62 -11.83
C ASP A 48 15.64 31.49 -11.48
N ILE A 49 15.31 30.25 -11.82
CA ILE A 49 16.16 29.08 -11.55
C ILE A 49 17.18 28.90 -12.69
N SER A 50 18.43 28.59 -12.32
CA SER A 50 19.51 28.31 -13.28
C SER A 50 19.24 27.04 -14.07
N GLU A 51 19.79 26.96 -15.28
CA GLU A 51 19.51 25.82 -16.18
C GLU A 51 19.96 24.47 -15.58
N ASN A 52 21.09 24.44 -14.88
CA ASN A 52 21.57 23.24 -14.19
C ASN A 52 20.56 22.77 -13.11
N LEU A 53 20.02 23.70 -12.32
CA LEU A 53 19.01 23.38 -11.32
C LEU A 53 17.69 22.92 -11.97
N LYS A 54 17.30 23.49 -13.12
CA LYS A 54 16.14 23.00 -13.88
C LYS A 54 16.32 21.56 -14.32
N GLU A 55 17.52 21.19 -14.78
CA GLU A 55 17.83 19.82 -15.15
C GLU A 55 17.76 18.88 -13.94
N ASP A 56 18.28 19.31 -12.78
CA ASP A 56 18.15 18.57 -11.52
C ASP A 56 16.67 18.35 -11.12
N PHE A 57 15.84 19.39 -11.21
CA PHE A 57 14.41 19.29 -10.94
C PHE A 57 13.69 18.36 -11.91
N LYS A 58 14.06 18.38 -13.20
CA LYS A 58 13.51 17.46 -14.20
C LYS A 58 13.79 16.00 -13.83
N TYR A 59 15.03 15.67 -13.46
CA TYR A 59 15.37 14.32 -13.04
C TYR A 59 14.70 13.95 -11.70
N SER A 60 14.59 14.89 -10.75
CA SER A 60 13.88 14.68 -9.48
C SER A 60 12.40 14.36 -9.71
N VAL A 61 11.72 15.14 -10.57
CA VAL A 61 10.31 14.89 -10.97
C VAL A 61 10.16 13.50 -11.57
N GLN A 62 11.01 13.12 -12.53
CA GLN A 62 10.95 11.80 -13.15
C GLN A 62 11.19 10.66 -12.14
N ALA A 63 12.12 10.85 -11.20
CA ALA A 63 12.38 9.87 -10.14
C ALA A 63 11.16 9.72 -9.22
N LEU A 64 10.53 10.83 -8.82
CA LEU A 64 9.32 10.80 -7.98
C LEU A 64 8.14 10.15 -8.69
N GLU A 65 7.93 10.42 -9.99
CA GLU A 65 6.89 9.76 -10.79
C GLU A 65 7.07 8.24 -10.80
N ASN A 66 8.31 7.77 -10.98
CA ASN A 66 8.62 6.34 -10.92
C ASN A 66 8.35 5.76 -9.52
N MET A 67 8.77 6.45 -8.45
CA MET A 67 8.51 6.02 -7.07
C MET A 67 7.01 5.93 -6.78
N ILE A 68 6.22 6.91 -7.24
CA ILE A 68 4.76 6.91 -7.10
C ILE A 68 4.15 5.71 -7.82
N ALA A 69 4.57 5.44 -9.06
CA ALA A 69 4.05 4.30 -9.82
C ALA A 69 4.37 2.96 -9.14
N MET A 70 5.58 2.81 -8.60
CA MET A 70 5.99 1.62 -7.85
C MET A 70 5.15 1.46 -6.58
N GLU A 71 4.97 2.53 -5.80
CA GLU A 71 4.20 2.47 -4.57
C GLU A 71 2.70 2.26 -4.84
N GLN A 72 2.15 2.80 -5.93
CA GLN A 72 0.78 2.52 -6.37
C GLN A 72 0.57 1.04 -6.70
N ASN A 73 1.54 0.41 -7.37
CA ASN A 73 1.49 -1.01 -7.68
C ASN A 73 1.54 -1.85 -6.39
N ARG A 74 2.47 -1.56 -5.49
CA ARG A 74 2.56 -2.20 -4.18
C ARG A 74 1.27 -2.06 -3.37
N ASN A 75 0.72 -0.85 -3.30
CA ASN A 75 -0.55 -0.56 -2.62
C ASN A 75 -1.71 -1.39 -3.20
N SER A 76 -1.78 -1.52 -4.52
CA SER A 76 -2.78 -2.33 -5.22
C SER A 76 -2.64 -3.82 -4.90
N GLU A 77 -1.41 -4.33 -4.84
CA GLU A 77 -1.12 -5.71 -4.45
C GLU A 77 -1.52 -5.98 -3.00
N LEU A 78 -1.16 -5.09 -2.07
CA LEU A 78 -1.55 -5.18 -0.66
C LEU A 78 -3.08 -5.20 -0.49
N LYS A 79 -3.80 -4.35 -1.23
CA LYS A 79 -5.27 -4.32 -1.23
C LYS A 79 -5.86 -5.63 -1.74
N LYS A 80 -5.28 -6.23 -2.80
CA LYS A 80 -5.71 -7.55 -3.31
C LYS A 80 -5.46 -8.67 -2.29
N GLU A 81 -4.27 -8.70 -1.67
CA GLU A 81 -3.93 -9.66 -0.62
C GLU A 81 -4.92 -9.59 0.55
N MET A 82 -5.21 -8.37 1.01
CA MET A 82 -6.18 -8.14 2.09
C MET A 82 -7.58 -8.66 1.73
N GLU A 83 -8.07 -8.42 0.51
CA GLU A 83 -9.37 -8.96 0.09
C GLU A 83 -9.37 -10.49 -0.02
N MET A 84 -8.26 -11.11 -0.44
CA MET A 84 -8.13 -12.57 -0.42
C MET A 84 -8.18 -13.12 1.01
N LEU A 85 -7.54 -12.46 1.98
CA LEU A 85 -7.59 -12.86 3.39
C LEU A 85 -9.01 -12.73 3.98
N LYS A 86 -9.72 -11.62 3.68
CA LYS A 86 -11.12 -11.45 4.08
C LYS A 86 -12.01 -12.54 3.50
N TYR A 87 -11.82 -12.88 2.22
CA TYR A 87 -12.51 -14.00 1.58
C TYR A 87 -12.21 -15.33 2.27
N ARG A 88 -10.92 -15.62 2.52
CA ARG A 88 -10.50 -16.84 3.24
C ARG A 88 -11.17 -16.95 4.61
N LYS A 89 -11.18 -15.87 5.39
CA LYS A 89 -11.86 -15.83 6.70
C LYS A 89 -13.34 -16.16 6.57
N ALA A 90 -14.05 -15.53 5.64
CA ALA A 90 -15.47 -15.77 5.41
C ALA A 90 -15.76 -17.22 4.98
N VAL A 91 -14.89 -17.83 4.19
CA VAL A 91 -14.99 -19.25 3.81
C VAL A 91 -14.82 -20.16 5.03
N ILE A 92 -13.81 -19.89 5.88
CA ILE A 92 -13.58 -20.67 7.10
C ILE A 92 -14.79 -20.57 8.04
N GLU A 93 -15.34 -19.37 8.22
CA GLU A 93 -16.50 -19.13 9.08
C GLU A 93 -17.78 -19.85 8.58
N SER A 94 -17.99 -19.89 7.25
CA SER A 94 -19.26 -20.35 6.65
C SER A 94 -19.28 -21.82 6.19
N GLN A 95 -18.13 -22.39 5.80
CA GLN A 95 -18.11 -23.69 5.09
C GLN A 95 -17.57 -24.85 5.92
N PHE A 96 -16.97 -24.60 7.08
CA PHE A 96 -16.43 -25.66 7.93
C PHE A 96 -17.20 -25.73 9.24
N PRO A 97 -17.81 -26.87 9.61
CA PRO A 97 -18.32 -27.06 10.96
C PRO A 97 -17.16 -27.13 11.96
N ASP A 98 -17.42 -26.76 13.20
CA ASP A 98 -16.38 -26.57 14.25
C ASP A 98 -15.58 -27.84 14.57
N ASN A 99 -16.00 -29.00 14.06
CA ASN A 99 -15.43 -30.32 14.32
C ASN A 99 -14.83 -31.02 13.07
N GLU A 100 -14.82 -30.40 11.89
CA GLU A 100 -14.34 -31.04 10.63
C GLU A 100 -12.97 -30.56 10.12
N LEU A 101 -12.24 -29.77 10.92
CA LEU A 101 -10.85 -29.40 10.64
C LEU A 101 -9.89 -29.91 11.72
#